data_AF-A0A0C6FD25-F1
#
_entry.id   AF-A0A0C6FD25-F1
#
_cell.length_a   1.000
_cell.length_b   1.000
_cell.length_c   1.000
_cell.angle_alpha   90.00
_cell.angle_beta   90.00
_cell.angle_gamma   90.00
#
_symmetry.space_group_name_H-M   'P 1'
#
loop_
_entity.id
_entity.type
_entity.pdbx_description
1 polymer ?
#
loop_
_entity_poly.entity_id
_entity_poly.type
_entity_poly.pdbx_seq_one_letter_code
_entity_poly.pdbx_strand_id
1 'polypeptide(L)'
;MPDRAAPHPDRRALLVSGAALSGAALAGLGLSGPAAAAEAPALPAGPLSDLPLVAPRTEFVYEAVVEIAPLVSLGDSPLGERRIVPITGGRFQGPRIRGTVLSGGADRQLVRKDGVRRLDALYEMQAEDGAILTVRNQVLIDPGRDGAPDYRFSTIEMTAPEGPHAWLNRLVLVGTLHSLRPARAAVLVRAFRLA
;
A
#
# COMPACT_ATOMS: atom_id res chain seq x y z
N MET A 1 17.68 -10.38 -54.29
CA MET A 1 16.59 -9.87 -55.15
C MET A 1 15.28 -10.32 -54.52
N PRO A 2 14.36 -9.40 -54.21
CA PRO A 2 13.54 -9.43 -52.99
C PRO A 2 12.07 -9.80 -53.24
N ASP A 3 11.30 -10.10 -52.19
CA ASP A 3 9.92 -9.59 -52.11
C ASP A 3 9.46 -9.35 -50.67
N ARG A 4 8.42 -8.53 -50.56
CA ARG A 4 8.27 -7.35 -49.70
C ARG A 4 7.65 -7.59 -48.32
N ALA A 5 8.11 -6.75 -47.39
CA ALA A 5 7.36 -6.34 -46.21
C ALA A 5 6.13 -5.49 -46.61
N ALA A 6 4.99 -5.75 -45.95
CA ALA A 6 3.80 -4.91 -46.05
C ALA A 6 3.82 -3.83 -44.94
N PRO A 7 3.73 -2.53 -45.25
CA PRO A 7 3.67 -1.46 -44.25
C PRO A 7 2.25 -1.23 -43.73
N HIS A 8 2.12 -1.07 -42.40
CA HIS A 8 0.92 -0.58 -41.73
C HIS A 8 0.68 0.91 -42.07
N PRO A 9 -0.56 1.34 -42.36
CA PRO A 9 -0.83 2.73 -42.70
C PRO A 9 -0.86 3.63 -41.45
N ASP A 10 -0.07 4.69 -41.52
CA ASP A 10 0.07 5.79 -40.57
C ASP A 10 -1.13 6.75 -40.69
N ARG A 11 -1.85 6.99 -39.60
CA ARG A 11 -3.02 7.88 -39.55
C ARG A 11 -2.63 9.31 -39.20
N ARG A 12 -2.01 10.03 -40.13
CA ARG A 12 -1.95 11.50 -40.10
C ARG A 12 -2.08 12.06 -41.51
N ALA A 13 -3.25 12.62 -41.80
CA ALA A 13 -3.47 13.33 -43.04
C ALA A 13 -4.41 14.54 -42.85
N LEU A 14 -3.80 15.69 -43.12
CA LEU A 14 -4.31 16.87 -43.82
C LEU A 14 -5.25 17.89 -43.14
N LEU A 15 -4.60 19.01 -42.79
CA LEU A 15 -5.04 20.39 -43.05
C LEU A 15 -5.37 20.60 -44.55
N VAL A 16 -6.33 21.50 -44.84
CA VAL A 16 -6.14 22.73 -45.66
C VAL A 16 -7.50 23.45 -45.86
N SER A 17 -7.56 24.67 -45.31
CA SER A 17 -8.06 25.94 -45.85
C SER A 17 -9.46 26.08 -46.50
N GLY A 18 -10.20 27.09 -46.05
CA GLY A 18 -11.26 27.71 -46.87
C GLY A 18 -12.01 28.88 -46.22
N ALA A 19 -11.67 30.09 -46.67
CA ALA A 19 -12.50 31.29 -46.81
C ALA A 19 -12.91 32.15 -45.58
N ALA A 20 -12.42 33.39 -45.61
CA ALA A 20 -12.94 34.54 -44.87
C ALA A 20 -14.16 35.14 -45.58
N LEU A 21 -15.15 35.62 -44.81
CA LEU A 21 -16.18 36.56 -45.24
C LEU A 21 -16.41 37.57 -44.12
N SER A 22 -16.27 38.84 -44.47
CA SER A 22 -16.38 40.00 -43.58
C SER A 22 -17.81 40.54 -43.53
N GLY A 23 -18.24 40.97 -42.33
CA GLY A 23 -19.07 42.17 -42.14
C GLY A 23 -20.60 42.01 -42.05
N ALA A 24 -21.16 42.23 -40.86
CA ALA A 24 -22.12 43.30 -40.53
C ALA A 24 -22.82 43.02 -39.19
N ALA A 25 -22.80 44.01 -38.28
CA ALA A 25 -23.46 43.98 -36.99
C ALA A 25 -24.88 44.59 -37.07
N LEU A 26 -25.84 44.06 -36.29
CA LEU A 26 -26.59 44.81 -35.26
C LEU A 26 -27.68 43.98 -34.56
N ALA A 27 -27.61 44.05 -33.22
CA ALA A 27 -28.72 44.15 -32.26
C ALA A 27 -29.68 42.96 -32.07
N GLY A 28 -29.35 42.14 -31.06
CA GLY A 28 -30.31 41.44 -30.23
C GLY A 28 -29.86 41.50 -28.77
N LEU A 29 -30.24 42.56 -28.06
CA LEU A 29 -30.04 42.70 -26.61
C LEU A 29 -30.94 41.68 -25.89
N GLY A 30 -30.44 40.47 -25.72
CA GLY A 30 -30.85 39.57 -24.65
C GLY A 30 -29.74 39.60 -23.61
N LEU A 31 -29.95 40.30 -22.50
CA LEU A 31 -29.07 40.23 -21.33
C LEU A 31 -28.94 38.76 -20.92
N SER A 32 -27.82 38.10 -21.26
CA SER A 32 -27.42 36.87 -20.60
C SER A 32 -27.05 37.25 -19.17
N GLY A 33 -28.06 37.34 -18.30
CA GLY A 33 -27.82 37.36 -16.87
C GLY A 33 -26.91 36.17 -16.53
N PRO A 34 -26.02 36.29 -15.53
CA PRO A 34 -25.20 35.18 -15.12
C PRO A 34 -26.15 34.01 -14.87
N ALA A 35 -25.94 32.88 -15.56
CA ALA A 35 -26.60 31.65 -15.20
C ALA A 35 -26.29 31.46 -13.73
N ALA A 36 -27.27 31.70 -12.86
CA ALA A 36 -27.13 31.46 -11.45
C ALA A 36 -26.74 30.00 -11.35
N ALA A 37 -25.48 29.73 -11.02
CA ALA A 37 -25.02 28.39 -10.74
C ALA A 37 -25.93 27.93 -9.61
N ALA A 38 -26.88 27.06 -9.92
CA ALA A 38 -27.80 26.50 -8.95
C ALA A 38 -26.92 25.91 -7.85
N GLU A 39 -27.01 26.48 -6.65
CA GLU A 39 -26.23 26.05 -5.51
C GLU A 39 -26.58 24.58 -5.28
N ALA A 40 -25.58 23.71 -5.49
CA ALA A 40 -25.79 22.28 -5.33
C ALA A 40 -26.30 22.04 -3.90
N PRO A 41 -27.39 21.29 -3.70
CA PRO A 41 -27.96 21.10 -2.39
C PRO A 41 -26.88 20.53 -1.45
N ALA A 42 -26.69 21.19 -0.32
CA ALA A 42 -25.72 20.78 0.69
C ALA A 42 -26.03 19.35 1.14
N LEU A 43 -25.00 18.51 1.24
CA LEU A 43 -25.16 17.14 1.72
C LEU A 43 -25.70 17.17 3.17
N PRO A 44 -26.68 16.33 3.51
CA PRO A 44 -27.24 16.30 4.85
C PRO A 44 -26.14 15.98 5.87
N ALA A 45 -26.04 16.81 6.90
CA ALA A 45 -25.16 16.54 8.03
C ALA A 45 -25.78 15.44 8.90
N GLY A 46 -25.06 14.34 9.08
CA GLY A 46 -25.49 13.22 9.92
C GLY A 46 -24.92 11.89 9.48
N PRO A 47 -25.16 10.82 10.26
CA PRO A 47 -24.82 9.47 9.82
C PRO A 47 -25.62 9.10 8.57
N LEU A 48 -24.98 8.36 7.66
CA LEU A 48 -25.62 7.89 6.42
C LEU A 48 -26.69 6.81 6.66
N SER A 49 -26.80 6.29 7.89
CA SER A 49 -27.73 5.24 8.28
C SER A 49 -28.01 5.27 9.78
N ASP A 50 -29.14 4.69 10.18
CA ASP A 50 -29.46 4.44 11.59
C ASP A 50 -28.82 3.16 12.15
N LEU A 51 -28.02 2.44 11.35
CA LEU A 51 -27.26 1.30 11.84
C LEU A 51 -26.21 1.78 12.86
N PRO A 52 -26.07 1.08 14.00
CA PRO A 52 -25.13 1.50 15.03
C PRO A 52 -23.69 1.43 14.51
N LEU A 53 -22.93 2.50 14.79
CA LEU A 53 -21.49 2.52 14.53
C LEU A 53 -20.78 1.62 15.55
N VAL A 54 -20.37 0.43 15.12
CA VAL A 54 -19.57 -0.50 15.92
C VAL A 54 -18.15 -0.53 15.37
N ALA A 55 -17.20 -0.01 16.15
CA ALA A 55 -15.79 -0.06 15.79
C ALA A 55 -15.25 -1.50 15.89
N PRO A 56 -14.46 -1.98 14.91
CA PRO A 56 -13.74 -3.23 15.03
C PRO A 56 -12.80 -3.20 16.24
N ARG A 57 -12.68 -4.32 16.95
CA ARG A 57 -11.67 -4.49 18.00
C ARG A 57 -10.51 -5.32 17.49
N THR A 58 -9.42 -5.31 18.25
CA THR A 58 -8.23 -6.10 17.94
C THR A 58 -7.85 -6.98 19.12
N GLU A 59 -7.35 -8.18 18.82
CA GLU A 59 -6.85 -9.13 19.81
C GLU A 59 -5.47 -9.64 19.43
N PHE A 60 -4.57 -9.73 20.40
CA PHE A 60 -3.18 -10.15 20.18
C PHE A 60 -3.09 -11.60 19.69
N VAL A 61 -2.26 -11.83 18.66
CA VAL A 61 -2.03 -13.17 18.09
C VAL A 61 -0.60 -13.63 18.37
N TYR A 62 0.39 -12.83 17.96
CA TYR A 62 1.81 -13.10 18.21
C TYR A 62 2.64 -11.83 18.10
N GLU A 63 3.86 -11.87 18.63
CA GLU A 63 4.92 -10.93 18.32
C GLU A 63 6.11 -11.65 17.69
N ALA A 64 6.79 -10.98 16.77
CA ALA A 64 7.97 -11.48 16.08
C ALA A 64 9.09 -10.46 16.18
N VAL A 65 10.25 -10.90 16.67
CA VAL A 65 11.50 -10.18 16.50
C VAL A 65 12.16 -10.72 15.24
N VAL A 66 12.14 -9.91 14.19
CA VAL A 66 12.67 -10.24 12.86
C VAL A 66 14.06 -9.61 12.72
N GLU A 67 15.07 -10.44 12.57
CA GLU A 67 16.46 -10.02 12.37
C GLU A 67 16.70 -9.65 10.91
N ILE A 68 17.47 -8.58 10.71
CA ILE A 68 17.68 -7.96 9.41
C ILE A 68 19.16 -7.69 9.13
N ALA A 69 19.54 -7.86 7.88
CA ALA A 69 20.84 -7.41 7.38
C ALA A 69 20.82 -5.88 7.14
N PRO A 70 22.00 -5.27 6.88
CA PRO A 70 22.07 -3.90 6.43
C PRO A 70 21.17 -3.65 5.21
N LEU A 71 20.58 -2.45 5.17
CA LEU A 71 19.79 -2.00 4.04
C LEU A 71 20.66 -1.90 2.78
N VAL A 72 20.10 -2.34 1.65
CA VAL A 72 20.69 -2.19 0.33
C VAL A 72 19.82 -1.21 -0.47
N SER A 73 20.42 -0.13 -0.95
CA SER A 73 19.74 0.78 -1.88
C SER A 73 19.66 0.14 -3.26
N LEU A 74 18.51 0.28 -3.92
CA LEU A 74 18.25 -0.15 -5.29
C LEU A 74 18.12 1.04 -6.25
N GLY A 75 18.51 2.23 -5.79
CA GLY A 75 18.45 3.49 -6.53
C GLY A 75 17.05 4.11 -6.57
N ASP A 76 17.01 5.29 -7.20
CA ASP A 76 15.80 6.09 -7.34
C ASP A 76 14.90 5.60 -8.49
N SER A 77 13.61 5.81 -8.31
CA SER A 77 12.58 5.60 -9.32
C SER A 77 11.67 6.83 -9.42
N PRO A 78 10.79 6.92 -10.44
CA PRO A 78 9.82 8.02 -10.52
C PRO A 78 8.93 8.15 -9.27
N LEU A 79 8.72 7.05 -8.53
CA LEU A 79 7.89 7.01 -7.32
C LEU A 79 8.68 7.26 -6.02
N GLY A 80 10.01 7.32 -6.08
CA GLY A 80 10.89 7.48 -4.92
C GLY A 80 12.01 6.45 -4.85
N GLU A 81 12.75 6.43 -3.74
CA GLU A 81 13.90 5.56 -3.53
C GLU A 81 13.45 4.12 -3.25
N ARG A 82 14.05 3.17 -3.95
CA ARG A 82 13.80 1.74 -3.76
C ARG A 82 14.90 1.16 -2.88
N ARG A 83 14.52 0.33 -1.91
CA ARG A 83 15.46 -0.33 -0.98
C ARG A 83 15.05 -1.78 -0.78
N ILE A 84 16.00 -2.60 -0.37
CA ILE A 84 15.74 -3.95 0.11
C ILE A 84 16.46 -4.18 1.43
N VAL A 85 15.78 -4.80 2.39
CA VAL A 85 16.31 -5.17 3.68
C VAL A 85 16.18 -6.70 3.81
N PRO A 86 17.29 -7.46 3.66
CA PRO A 86 17.24 -8.91 3.80
C PRO A 86 16.87 -9.34 5.22
N ILE A 87 16.00 -10.34 5.31
CA ILE A 87 15.63 -10.97 6.58
C ILE A 87 16.56 -12.16 6.81
N THR A 88 17.27 -12.13 7.94
CA THR A 88 18.31 -13.11 8.27
C THR A 88 17.86 -14.15 9.28
N GLY A 89 16.68 -13.97 9.86
CA GLY A 89 16.08 -14.91 10.81
C GLY A 89 15.30 -14.19 11.90
N GLY A 90 15.23 -14.80 13.08
CA GLY A 90 14.55 -14.24 14.23
C GLY A 90 13.71 -15.26 14.99
N ARG A 91 12.83 -14.77 15.85
CA ARG A 91 11.93 -15.59 16.68
C ARG A 91 10.57 -14.95 16.81
N PHE A 92 9.57 -15.78 17.04
CA PHE A 92 8.22 -15.29 17.30
C PHE A 92 7.53 -16.14 18.36
N GLN A 93 6.57 -15.52 19.04
CA GLN A 93 5.80 -16.15 20.10
C GLN A 93 4.43 -15.49 20.26
N GLY A 94 3.45 -16.31 20.63
CA GLY A 94 2.09 -15.92 20.92
C GLY A 94 1.38 -17.03 21.71
N PRO A 95 0.14 -16.79 22.17
CA PRO A 95 -0.56 -17.75 23.04
C PRO A 95 -0.77 -19.14 22.41
N ARG A 96 -0.90 -19.19 21.08
CA ARG A 96 -1.20 -20.43 20.32
C ARG A 96 -0.14 -20.82 19.30
N ILE A 97 0.92 -20.04 19.13
CA ILE A 97 1.95 -20.30 18.13
C ILE A 97 3.28 -19.70 18.58
N ARG A 98 4.38 -20.42 18.34
CA ARG A 98 5.75 -19.93 18.57
C ARG A 98 6.72 -20.66 17.66
N GLY A 99 7.90 -20.09 17.47
CA GLY A 99 8.94 -20.70 16.66
C GLY A 99 10.00 -19.72 16.19
N THR A 100 10.55 -19.97 15.02
CA THR A 100 11.65 -19.20 14.42
C THR A 100 11.22 -18.51 13.13
N VAL A 101 11.80 -17.35 12.86
CA VAL A 101 11.74 -16.72 11.54
C VAL A 101 12.92 -17.28 10.74
N LEU A 102 12.66 -17.74 9.52
CA LEU A 102 13.69 -18.31 8.66
C LEU A 102 14.45 -17.22 7.90
N SER A 103 15.69 -17.51 7.52
CA SER A 103 16.44 -16.69 6.58
C SER A 103 15.96 -16.91 5.15
N GLY A 104 16.12 -15.90 4.29
CA GLY A 104 15.81 -16.00 2.85
C GLY A 104 14.73 -15.02 2.38
N GLY A 105 13.90 -14.53 3.31
CA GLY A 105 12.96 -13.45 3.04
C GLY A 105 13.61 -12.07 2.90
N ALA A 106 12.83 -11.09 2.48
CA ALA A 106 13.27 -9.69 2.43
C ALA A 106 12.10 -8.72 2.50
N ASP A 107 12.37 -7.54 3.05
CA ASP A 107 11.49 -6.37 2.99
C ASP A 107 11.89 -5.46 1.83
N ARG A 108 10.99 -5.31 0.86
CA ARG A 108 11.14 -4.39 -0.26
C ARG A 108 10.47 -3.07 0.10
N GLN A 109 11.27 -2.02 0.20
CA GLN A 109 10.79 -0.72 0.64
C GLN A 109 10.77 0.26 -0.53
N LEU A 110 9.74 1.10 -0.56
CA LEU A 110 9.68 2.32 -1.34
C LEU A 110 9.59 3.50 -0.39
N VAL A 111 10.60 4.38 -0.40
CA VAL A 111 10.51 5.70 0.22
C VAL A 111 9.98 6.65 -0.82
N ARG A 112 8.71 7.03 -0.68
CA ARG A 112 8.05 7.95 -1.61
C ARG A 112 8.68 9.33 -1.52
N LYS A 113 8.46 10.14 -2.56
CA LYS A 113 8.91 11.54 -2.62
C LYS A 113 8.32 12.43 -1.52
N ASP A 114 7.16 12.08 -0.99
CA ASP A 114 6.54 12.73 0.17
C ASP A 114 7.07 12.22 1.53
N GLY A 115 8.06 11.32 1.52
CA GLY A 115 8.67 10.74 2.72
C GLY A 115 7.91 9.58 3.36
N VAL A 116 6.70 9.27 2.89
CA VAL A 116 5.97 8.08 3.34
C VAL A 116 6.68 6.84 2.83
N ARG A 117 6.86 5.84 3.71
CA ARG A 117 7.50 4.58 3.35
C ARG A 117 6.44 3.50 3.20
N ARG A 118 6.54 2.72 2.13
CA ARG A 118 5.79 1.48 1.95
C ARG A 118 6.77 0.32 2.05
N LEU A 119 6.49 -0.61 2.94
CA LEU A 119 7.25 -1.84 3.12
C LEU A 119 6.41 -3.00 2.59
N ASP A 120 7.07 -4.00 2.03
CA ASP A 120 6.46 -5.23 1.52
C ASP A 120 7.43 -6.37 1.80
N ALA A 121 7.29 -6.94 3.00
CA ALA A 121 8.10 -8.05 3.46
C ALA A 121 7.45 -9.38 3.14
N LEU A 122 8.17 -10.27 2.47
CA LEU A 122 7.78 -11.65 2.22
C LEU A 122 8.85 -12.57 2.80
N TYR A 123 8.44 -13.47 3.69
CA TYR A 123 9.33 -14.35 4.44
C TYR A 123 8.60 -15.55 5.05
N GLU A 124 9.37 -16.49 5.58
CA GLU A 124 8.87 -17.71 6.17
C GLU A 124 9.09 -17.75 7.70
N MET A 125 8.13 -18.36 8.39
CA MET A 125 8.18 -18.64 9.82
C MET A 125 8.01 -20.14 10.02
N GLN A 126 8.87 -20.78 10.81
CA GLN A 126 8.75 -22.19 11.18
C GLN A 126 8.22 -22.29 12.61
N ALA A 127 7.04 -22.89 12.76
CA ALA A 127 6.50 -23.24 14.07
C ALA A 127 7.27 -24.41 14.70
N GLU A 128 7.17 -24.57 16.02
CA GLU A 128 7.87 -25.63 16.76
C GLU A 128 7.53 -27.05 16.33
N ASP A 129 6.33 -27.28 15.79
CA ASP A 129 5.91 -28.57 15.23
C ASP A 129 6.42 -28.80 13.79
N GLY A 130 7.25 -27.88 13.27
CA GLY A 130 7.87 -27.95 11.96
C GLY A 130 7.05 -27.34 10.82
N ALA A 131 5.80 -26.89 11.07
CA ALA A 131 4.99 -26.26 10.04
C ALA A 131 5.62 -24.95 9.55
N ILE A 132 5.68 -24.76 8.23
CA ILE A 132 6.21 -23.55 7.59
C ILE A 132 5.06 -22.64 7.17
N LEU A 133 5.02 -21.44 7.72
CA LEU A 133 4.08 -20.39 7.36
C LEU A 133 4.76 -19.39 6.43
N THR A 134 4.09 -19.03 5.34
CA THR A 134 4.50 -17.90 4.50
C THR A 134 3.79 -16.65 5.01
N VAL A 135 4.55 -15.58 5.23
CA VAL A 135 4.04 -14.30 5.74
C VAL A 135 4.36 -13.19 4.75
N ARG A 136 3.34 -12.44 4.37
CA ARG A 136 3.47 -11.16 3.69
C ARG A 136 3.02 -10.04 4.61
N ASN A 137 3.94 -9.18 5.01
CA ASN A 137 3.68 -8.05 5.90
C ASN A 137 3.89 -6.75 5.13
N GLN A 138 2.80 -6.03 4.89
CA GLN A 138 2.81 -4.74 4.22
C GLN A 138 2.64 -3.64 5.25
N VAL A 139 3.57 -2.67 5.29
CA VAL A 139 3.56 -1.60 6.30
C VAL A 139 3.52 -0.25 5.61
N LEU A 140 2.61 0.61 6.06
CA LEU A 140 2.67 2.04 5.78
C LEU A 140 3.33 2.75 6.96
N ILE A 141 4.39 3.49 6.68
CA ILE A 141 5.04 4.34 7.67
C ILE A 141 4.97 5.79 7.20
N ASP A 142 4.20 6.59 7.91
CA ASP A 142 4.29 8.03 7.86
C ASP A 142 4.96 8.50 9.17
N PRO A 143 6.17 9.06 9.13
CA PRO A 143 6.86 9.50 10.33
C PRO A 143 6.17 10.70 11.03
N GLY A 144 5.11 11.25 10.44
CA GLY A 144 4.48 12.47 10.91
C GLY A 144 5.27 13.68 10.44
N ARG A 145 4.58 14.62 9.78
CA ARG A 145 5.10 15.94 9.42
C ARG A 145 4.16 17.00 9.98
N ASP A 146 4.68 18.18 10.26
CA ASP A 146 3.88 19.35 10.66
C ASP A 146 2.96 19.11 11.88
N GLY A 147 3.44 18.34 12.86
CA GLY A 147 2.71 18.03 14.09
C GLY A 147 1.79 16.81 14.02
N ALA A 148 1.69 16.14 12.86
CA ALA A 148 0.99 14.87 12.75
C ALA A 148 1.70 13.76 13.54
N PRO A 149 0.95 12.81 14.14
CA PRO A 149 1.53 11.69 14.86
C PRO A 149 2.25 10.70 13.92
N ASP A 150 3.24 9.98 14.45
CA ASP A 150 3.90 8.86 13.75
C ASP A 150 2.89 7.72 13.53
N TYR A 151 2.71 7.32 12.27
CA TYR A 151 1.77 6.29 11.84
C TYR A 151 2.52 5.09 11.28
N ARG A 152 2.39 3.92 11.93
CA ARG A 152 3.13 2.69 11.58
C ARG A 152 2.29 1.44 11.78
N PHE A 153 1.57 1.06 10.74
CA PHE A 153 0.67 -0.09 10.82
C PHE A 153 0.89 -1.05 9.67
N SER A 154 0.80 -2.33 10.04
CA SER A 154 0.91 -3.48 9.17
C SER A 154 -0.47 -3.98 8.75
N THR A 155 -0.56 -4.44 7.51
CA THR A 155 -1.53 -5.45 7.06
C THR A 155 -0.76 -6.74 6.83
N ILE A 156 -1.19 -7.82 7.46
CA ILE A 156 -0.45 -9.08 7.46
C ILE A 156 -1.30 -10.15 6.80
N GLU A 157 -0.79 -10.73 5.72
CA GLU A 157 -1.31 -11.93 5.11
C GLU A 157 -0.44 -13.10 5.53
N MET A 158 -1.06 -14.22 5.88
CA MET A 158 -0.35 -15.41 6.29
C MET A 158 -1.00 -16.65 5.67
N THR A 159 -0.16 -17.52 5.14
CA THR A 159 -0.54 -18.81 4.59
C THR A 159 0.12 -19.90 5.42
N ALA A 160 -0.69 -20.69 6.11
CA ALA A 160 -0.30 -21.88 6.84
C ALA A 160 -0.68 -23.14 6.05
N PRO A 161 0.08 -24.24 6.19
CA PRO A 161 -0.30 -25.54 5.63
C PRO A 161 -1.58 -26.06 6.29
N GLU A 162 -2.19 -27.06 5.68
CA GLU A 162 -3.24 -27.84 6.34
C GLU A 162 -2.73 -28.42 7.66
N GLY A 163 -3.58 -28.45 8.68
CA GLY A 163 -3.24 -28.98 10.00
C GLY A 163 -3.42 -27.97 11.14
N PRO A 164 -2.63 -28.09 12.24
CA PRO A 164 -2.87 -27.37 13.50
C PRO A 164 -2.90 -25.84 13.38
N HIS A 165 -2.23 -25.27 12.38
CA HIS A 165 -2.11 -23.82 12.17
C HIS A 165 -3.05 -23.27 11.10
N ALA A 166 -3.88 -24.10 10.46
CA ALA A 166 -4.80 -23.69 9.39
C ALA A 166 -5.83 -22.62 9.82
N TRP A 167 -6.04 -22.45 11.13
CA TRP A 167 -6.89 -21.38 11.68
C TRP A 167 -6.38 -19.97 11.32
N LEU A 168 -5.08 -19.80 11.08
CA LEU A 168 -4.47 -18.52 10.71
C LEU A 168 -4.93 -18.03 9.33
N ASN A 169 -5.22 -18.95 8.41
CA ASN A 169 -5.72 -18.65 7.07
C ASN A 169 -7.10 -17.98 7.06
N ARG A 170 -7.78 -17.92 8.22
CA ARG A 170 -9.15 -17.41 8.37
C ARG A 170 -9.21 -16.07 9.10
N LEU A 171 -8.06 -15.43 9.33
CA LEU A 171 -7.98 -14.18 10.08
C LEU A 171 -7.69 -13.00 9.16
N VAL A 172 -8.27 -11.85 9.50
CA VAL A 172 -7.74 -10.55 9.07
C VAL A 172 -6.75 -10.11 10.13
N LEU A 173 -5.49 -9.95 9.74
CA LEU A 173 -4.42 -9.54 10.63
C LEU A 173 -3.95 -8.13 10.32
N VAL A 174 -3.90 -7.32 11.37
CA VAL A 174 -3.24 -6.01 11.38
C VAL A 174 -2.08 -6.04 12.36
N GLY A 175 -1.17 -5.08 12.29
CA GLY A 175 -0.04 -5.08 13.21
C GLY A 175 0.64 -3.74 13.41
N THR A 176 1.62 -3.74 14.30
CA THR A 176 2.50 -2.60 14.57
C THR A 176 3.95 -2.99 14.29
N LEU A 177 4.77 -2.00 13.94
CA LEU A 177 6.19 -2.18 13.61
C LEU A 177 7.07 -1.21 14.41
N HIS A 178 8.04 -1.76 15.13
CA HIS A 178 9.02 -0.97 15.90
C HIS A 178 10.44 -1.37 15.50
N SER A 179 11.35 -0.40 15.36
CA SER A 179 12.77 -0.71 15.19
C SER A 179 13.39 -1.03 16.55
N LEU A 180 14.22 -2.07 16.62
CA LEU A 180 15.00 -2.41 17.81
C LEU A 180 16.44 -1.90 17.74
N ARG A 181 16.79 -1.13 16.69
CA ARG A 181 18.09 -0.48 16.57
C ARG A 181 18.20 0.70 17.53
N PRO A 182 19.41 1.01 18.05
CA PRO A 182 20.69 0.35 17.73
C PRO A 182 20.95 -0.93 18.53
N ALA A 183 20.16 -1.23 19.57
CA ALA A 183 20.41 -2.36 20.48
C ALA A 183 20.43 -3.73 19.78
N ARG A 184 19.61 -3.91 18.75
CA ARG A 184 19.58 -5.14 17.92
C ARG A 184 19.33 -4.78 16.47
N ALA A 185 20.01 -5.44 15.54
CA ALA A 185 19.74 -5.38 14.10
C ALA A 185 18.44 -6.15 13.77
N ALA A 186 17.32 -5.66 14.28
CA ALA A 186 16.02 -6.30 14.19
C ALA A 186 14.88 -5.28 14.23
N VAL A 187 13.68 -5.76 13.88
CA VAL A 187 12.40 -5.08 14.09
C VAL A 187 11.48 -5.96 14.93
N LEU A 188 10.61 -5.32 15.72
CA LEU A 188 9.53 -5.97 16.44
C LEU A 188 8.23 -5.74 15.70
N VAL A 189 7.60 -6.83 15.27
CA VAL A 189 6.25 -6.86 14.70
C VAL A 189 5.31 -7.44 15.74
N ARG A 190 4.17 -6.79 15.99
CA ARG A 190 3.07 -7.38 16.77
C ARG A 190 1.85 -7.52 15.89
N ALA A 191 1.32 -8.74 15.79
CA ALA A 191 0.16 -9.07 14.98
C ALA A 191 -1.09 -9.23 15.85
N PHE A 192 -2.19 -8.69 15.36
CA PHE A 192 -3.50 -8.70 16.00
C PHE A 192 -4.56 -9.15 14.99
N ARG A 193 -5.51 -9.98 15.44
CA ARG A 193 -6.71 -10.30 14.66
C ARG A 193 -7.79 -9.25 14.90
N LEU A 194 -8.62 -8.99 13.89
CA LEU A 194 -9.87 -8.24 14.09
C LEU A 194 -10.91 -9.12 14.81
N ALA A 195 -11.66 -8.53 15.75
CA ALA A 195 -12.62 -9.18 16.65
C ALA A 195 -13.83 -8.29 16.99
#